data_AF-A0A3B0RBS0-F1
#
_entry.id   AF-A0A3B0RBS0-F1
#
_cell.length_a   1.000
_cell.length_b   1.000
_cell.length_c   1.000
_cell.angle_alpha   90.00
_cell.angle_beta   90.00
_cell.angle_gamma   90.00
#
_symmetry.space_group_name_H-M   'P 1'
#
loop_
_entity.id
_entity.type
_entity.pdbx_description
1 polymer ?
#
loop_
_entity_poly.entity_id
_entity_poly.type
_entity_poly.pdbx_seq_one_letter_code
_entity_poly.pdbx_strand_id
1 'polypeptide(L)'
;MLKIKLISAILAIVLMPVSAFATIIGGNVTSTGGAFVLFDPIPATLTVGNNNQQSPNLFGFNEDQNIAITSTITVNVGTDPVSGDIVASHYIFFDPEFTDTITGWVDFDADIYGIITDSTKLAASDFLANTGVNYVGSTLRGLEGGDSASIDPGMANRLLINFRAGSPGDYIRVLTMRSPGASNNIPEPSMMGLLGLGLLGVVALRRRKYI
;
A
#
# COMPACT_ATOMS: atom_id res chain seq x y z
N MET A 1 -31.62 57.19 -8.13
CA MET A 1 -30.42 56.77 -7.37
C MET A 1 -30.66 55.35 -6.85
N LEU A 2 -30.12 54.32 -7.50
CA LEU A 2 -30.33 52.92 -7.11
C LEU A 2 -28.98 52.33 -6.67
N LYS A 3 -28.84 52.01 -5.39
CA LYS A 3 -27.63 51.37 -4.82
C LYS A 3 -27.79 49.86 -4.93
N ILE A 4 -27.13 49.23 -5.90
CA ILE A 4 -27.05 47.77 -6.02
C ILE A 4 -25.90 47.30 -5.11
N LYS A 5 -26.23 46.57 -4.04
CA LYS A 5 -25.26 45.93 -3.15
C LYS A 5 -24.74 44.65 -3.82
N LEU A 6 -23.45 44.60 -4.14
CA LEU A 6 -22.76 43.34 -4.49
C LEU A 6 -22.66 42.46 -3.24
N ILE A 7 -23.32 41.31 -3.25
CA ILE A 7 -23.10 40.22 -2.29
C ILE A 7 -22.09 39.28 -2.94
N SER A 8 -20.83 39.33 -2.51
CA SER A 8 -19.82 38.35 -2.89
C SER A 8 -19.99 37.09 -2.03
N ALA A 9 -20.61 36.05 -2.58
CA ALA A 9 -20.61 34.72 -1.97
C ALA A 9 -19.28 34.03 -2.32
N ILE A 10 -18.40 33.86 -1.33
CA ILE A 10 -17.21 33.02 -1.46
C ILE A 10 -17.68 31.58 -1.28
N LEU A 11 -17.71 30.83 -2.39
CA LEU A 11 -17.94 29.38 -2.37
C LEU A 11 -16.62 28.70 -1.97
N ALA A 12 -16.51 28.31 -0.69
CA ALA A 12 -15.41 27.47 -0.23
C ALA A 12 -15.69 26.03 -0.66
N ILE A 13 -15.00 25.57 -1.71
CA ILE A 13 -14.99 24.17 -2.11
C ILE A 13 -14.21 23.40 -1.03
N VAL A 14 -14.93 22.65 -0.20
CA VAL A 14 -14.33 21.69 0.73
C VAL A 14 -13.92 20.47 -0.09
N LEU A 15 -12.67 20.41 -0.50
CA LEU A 15 -12.05 19.19 -1.00
C LEU A 15 -11.95 18.23 0.19
N MET A 16 -12.81 17.22 0.24
CA MET A 16 -12.63 16.13 1.20
C MET A 16 -11.37 15.37 0.79
N PRO A 17 -10.41 15.13 1.70
CA PRO A 17 -9.27 14.28 1.41
C PRO A 17 -9.82 12.86 1.19
N VAL A 18 -9.67 12.36 -0.03
CA VAL A 18 -9.85 10.93 -0.28
C VAL A 18 -8.62 10.26 0.32
N SER A 19 -8.81 9.33 1.23
CA SER A 19 -7.73 8.50 1.76
C SER A 19 -7.16 7.70 0.61
N ALA A 20 -6.09 8.19 -0.01
CA ALA A 20 -5.27 7.37 -0.86
C ALA A 20 -4.37 6.55 0.08
N PHE A 21 -4.38 5.22 -0.01
CA PHE A 21 -3.36 4.41 0.65
C PHE A 21 -2.17 4.29 -0.30
N ALA A 22 -1.00 3.85 0.16
CA ALA A 22 0.04 3.48 -0.81
C ALA A 22 -0.50 2.41 -1.73
N THR A 23 0.06 2.33 -2.92
CA THR A 23 -0.65 1.70 -4.00
C THR A 23 0.26 0.78 -4.78
N ILE A 24 -0.11 -0.50 -4.76
CA ILE A 24 -0.12 -1.28 -5.99
C ILE A 24 -0.90 -0.47 -7.04
N ILE A 25 -0.24 -0.11 -8.13
CA ILE A 25 -0.80 0.69 -9.23
C ILE A 25 -1.19 -0.17 -10.44
N GLY A 26 -0.79 -1.43 -10.45
CA GLY A 26 -1.17 -2.36 -11.49
C GLY A 26 -0.50 -3.72 -11.36
N GLY A 27 -0.88 -4.63 -12.23
CA GLY A 27 -0.25 -5.94 -12.35
C GLY A 27 -0.81 -6.68 -13.55
N ASN A 28 -0.09 -7.71 -13.98
CA ASN A 28 -0.50 -8.53 -15.11
C ASN A 28 0.03 -9.95 -14.95
N VAL A 29 -0.73 -10.91 -15.47
CA VAL A 29 -0.36 -12.33 -15.53
C VAL A 29 -0.03 -12.65 -16.98
N THR A 30 1.18 -13.15 -17.22
CA THR A 30 1.71 -13.48 -18.55
C THR A 30 1.68 -14.97 -18.85
N SER A 31 1.49 -15.83 -17.84
CA SER A 31 1.20 -17.24 -18.02
C SER A 31 -0.20 -17.44 -18.65
N THR A 32 -0.46 -18.65 -19.18
CA THR A 32 -1.79 -18.96 -19.72
C THR A 32 -2.75 -19.25 -18.57
N GLY A 33 -3.79 -18.42 -18.42
CA GLY A 33 -4.78 -18.56 -17.36
C GLY A 33 -4.53 -17.62 -16.18
N GLY A 34 -5.61 -17.28 -15.48
CA GLY A 34 -5.59 -16.33 -14.37
C GLY A 34 -5.56 -14.86 -14.79
N ALA A 35 -5.68 -13.99 -13.79
CA ALA A 35 -5.49 -12.55 -13.90
C ALA A 35 -4.88 -12.02 -12.60
N PHE A 36 -4.34 -10.80 -12.65
CA PHE A 36 -4.01 -10.09 -11.43
C PHE A 36 -5.27 -9.45 -10.83
N VAL A 37 -5.51 -9.68 -9.54
CA VAL A 37 -6.64 -9.18 -8.79
C VAL A 37 -6.14 -8.38 -7.60
N LEU A 38 -6.37 -7.07 -7.64
CA LEU A 38 -6.11 -6.16 -6.54
C LEU A 38 -7.34 -6.07 -5.62
N PHE A 39 -7.18 -6.31 -4.32
CA PHE A 39 -8.22 -6.00 -3.34
C PHE A 39 -8.07 -4.55 -2.84
N ASP A 40 -8.87 -3.64 -3.40
CA ASP A 40 -8.98 -2.26 -2.96
C ASP A 40 -10.41 -1.71 -3.17
N PRO A 41 -11.14 -1.31 -2.11
CA PRO A 41 -10.78 -1.40 -0.69
C PRO A 41 -10.72 -2.87 -0.22
N ILE A 42 -9.95 -3.12 0.84
CA ILE A 42 -9.90 -4.44 1.48
C ILE A 42 -11.26 -4.76 2.11
N PRO A 43 -11.90 -5.88 1.74
CA PRO A 43 -13.13 -6.31 2.41
C PRO A 43 -12.89 -6.59 3.90
N ALA A 44 -13.80 -6.13 4.77
CA ALA A 44 -13.70 -6.34 6.23
C ALA A 44 -13.67 -7.82 6.68
N THR A 45 -13.95 -8.75 5.76
CA THR A 45 -13.96 -10.19 5.98
C THR A 45 -12.88 -10.90 5.17
N LEU A 46 -11.93 -10.17 4.56
CA LEU A 46 -10.88 -10.78 3.78
C LEU A 46 -10.08 -11.71 4.69
N THR A 47 -10.06 -12.98 4.31
CA THR A 47 -9.28 -14.00 5.01
C THR A 47 -8.29 -14.58 4.01
N VAL A 48 -7.01 -14.57 4.37
CA VAL A 48 -5.91 -15.00 3.50
C VAL A 48 -5.16 -16.13 4.18
N GLY A 49 -4.82 -17.16 3.41
CA GLY A 49 -4.22 -18.39 3.91
C GLY A 49 -5.22 -19.55 4.00
N ASN A 50 -4.68 -20.76 4.18
CA ASN A 50 -5.45 -21.98 4.44
C ASN A 50 -6.58 -22.25 3.42
N ASN A 51 -6.28 -22.09 2.13
CA ASN A 51 -7.16 -22.42 0.99
C ASN A 51 -8.42 -21.56 0.93
N ASN A 52 -8.32 -20.28 1.25
CA ASN A 52 -9.48 -19.38 1.24
C ASN A 52 -9.71 -18.68 -0.10
N GLN A 53 -8.78 -18.75 -1.05
CA GLN A 53 -8.97 -18.16 -2.38
C GLN A 53 -9.23 -19.22 -3.45
N GLN A 54 -8.48 -20.33 -3.47
CA GLN A 54 -8.67 -21.46 -4.39
C GLN A 54 -8.97 -21.03 -5.85
N SER A 55 -8.10 -20.18 -6.40
CA SER A 55 -8.33 -19.50 -7.67
C SER A 55 -7.04 -19.43 -8.49
N PRO A 56 -7.09 -19.53 -9.83
CA PRO A 56 -5.91 -19.41 -10.68
C PRO A 56 -5.38 -17.97 -10.79
N ASN A 57 -5.88 -17.03 -9.98
CA ASN A 57 -5.52 -15.62 -10.04
C ASN A 57 -4.36 -15.28 -9.11
N LEU A 58 -3.54 -14.32 -9.52
CA LEU A 58 -2.59 -13.66 -8.63
C LEU A 58 -3.33 -12.59 -7.85
N PHE A 59 -3.16 -12.56 -6.53
CA PHE A 59 -3.80 -11.58 -5.68
C PHE A 59 -2.78 -10.61 -5.08
N GLY A 60 -3.22 -9.37 -4.86
CA GLY A 60 -2.44 -8.37 -4.15
C GLY A 60 -3.33 -7.44 -3.33
N PHE A 61 -2.79 -6.91 -2.23
CA PHE A 61 -3.38 -5.78 -1.51
C PHE A 61 -2.35 -5.00 -0.72
N ASN A 62 -2.69 -3.75 -0.43
CA ASN A 62 -1.87 -2.81 0.33
C ASN A 62 -2.07 -3.10 1.84
N GLU A 63 -1.05 -3.56 2.56
CA GLU A 63 -1.19 -3.88 3.99
C GLU A 63 -1.25 -2.60 4.83
N ASP A 64 -0.16 -1.88 4.96
CA ASP A 64 -0.12 -0.62 5.72
C ASP A 64 1.03 0.27 5.21
N GLN A 65 0.88 1.58 5.36
CA GLN A 65 1.49 2.55 4.46
C GLN A 65 2.21 3.65 5.19
N ASN A 66 3.42 3.96 4.69
CA ASN A 66 4.31 4.97 5.24
C ASN A 66 4.58 4.77 6.74
N ILE A 67 4.86 3.52 7.10
CA ILE A 67 5.16 3.06 8.46
C ILE A 67 6.61 3.39 8.76
N ALA A 68 6.85 4.03 9.91
CA ALA A 68 8.20 4.25 10.42
C ALA A 68 8.75 2.96 11.02
N ILE A 69 9.89 2.50 10.49
CA ILE A 69 10.56 1.30 10.97
C ILE A 69 11.36 1.62 12.24
N THR A 70 11.20 0.80 13.28
CA THR A 70 11.85 0.98 14.59
C THR A 70 13.00 0.01 14.83
N SER A 71 13.11 -1.02 13.99
CA SER A 71 14.17 -2.03 14.01
C SER A 71 14.36 -2.62 12.62
N THR A 72 15.57 -3.04 12.28
CA THR A 72 15.85 -3.63 10.96
C THR A 72 14.91 -4.79 10.62
N ILE A 73 14.38 -4.77 9.40
CA ILE A 73 13.60 -5.87 8.83
C ILE A 73 14.48 -6.59 7.83
N THR A 74 14.77 -7.86 8.08
CA THR A 74 15.55 -8.67 7.15
C THR A 74 14.66 -9.15 6.00
N VAL A 75 15.07 -8.88 4.76
CA VAL A 75 14.39 -9.31 3.54
C VAL A 75 15.13 -10.46 2.86
N ASN A 76 14.53 -11.10 1.86
CA ASN A 76 15.16 -12.15 1.06
C ASN A 76 15.79 -11.60 -0.22
N VAL A 77 15.18 -10.57 -0.80
CA VAL A 77 15.63 -9.89 -2.02
C VAL A 77 15.60 -8.38 -1.78
N GLY A 78 16.59 -7.66 -2.30
CA GLY A 78 16.69 -6.21 -2.15
C GLY A 78 17.53 -5.81 -0.94
N THR A 79 17.17 -4.70 -0.30
CA THR A 79 17.89 -4.12 0.84
C THR A 79 17.03 -4.26 2.10
N ASP A 80 17.67 -4.53 3.23
CA ASP A 80 16.97 -4.57 4.53
C ASP A 80 16.60 -3.14 4.96
N PRO A 81 15.30 -2.80 5.16
CA PRO A 81 14.92 -1.55 5.81
C PRO A 81 15.46 -1.49 7.24
N VAL A 82 15.96 -0.33 7.65
CA VAL A 82 16.55 -0.13 8.98
C VAL A 82 15.73 0.86 9.82
N SER A 83 16.05 0.94 11.11
CA SER A 83 15.39 1.91 12.00
C SER A 83 15.50 3.33 11.47
N GLY A 84 14.36 4.04 11.42
CA GLY A 84 14.23 5.39 10.89
C GLY A 84 13.75 5.46 9.45
N ASP A 85 13.80 4.35 8.70
CA ASP A 85 13.23 4.28 7.36
C ASP A 85 11.70 4.35 7.41
N ILE A 86 11.12 4.78 6.29
CA ILE A 86 9.67 4.77 6.07
C ILE A 86 9.38 3.82 4.92
N VAL A 87 8.52 2.84 5.16
CA VAL A 87 8.15 1.83 4.16
C VAL A 87 6.64 1.72 4.00
N ALA A 88 6.26 1.15 2.86
CA ALA A 88 4.91 0.72 2.56
C ALA A 88 4.91 -0.81 2.39
N SER A 89 3.98 -1.50 3.03
CA SER A 89 3.88 -2.96 3.00
C SER A 89 2.74 -3.41 2.11
N HIS A 90 2.99 -4.44 1.31
CA HIS A 90 2.05 -5.03 0.38
C HIS A 90 2.12 -6.55 0.45
N TYR A 91 0.98 -7.21 0.33
CA TYR A 91 0.89 -8.65 0.38
C TYR A 91 0.48 -9.19 -0.98
N ILE A 92 1.30 -10.07 -1.56
CA ILE A 92 1.08 -10.68 -2.87
C ILE A 92 1.05 -12.19 -2.69
N PHE A 93 0.09 -12.86 -3.29
CA PHE A 93 -0.10 -14.29 -3.08
C PHE A 93 -0.83 -15.00 -4.21
N PHE A 94 -0.63 -16.31 -4.28
CA PHE A 94 -1.23 -17.21 -5.25
C PHE A 94 -1.68 -18.49 -4.56
N ASP A 95 -2.99 -18.75 -4.53
CA ASP A 95 -3.59 -19.89 -3.82
C ASP A 95 -4.55 -20.62 -4.76
N PRO A 96 -4.03 -21.45 -5.68
CA PRO A 96 -4.84 -22.22 -6.61
C PRO A 96 -5.51 -23.43 -5.93
N GLU A 97 -6.61 -23.93 -6.52
CA GLU A 97 -7.31 -25.12 -6.01
C GLU A 97 -6.45 -26.40 -6.15
N PHE A 98 -5.68 -26.49 -7.23
CA PHE A 98 -4.74 -27.57 -7.53
C PHE A 98 -3.37 -26.99 -7.80
N THR A 99 -2.33 -27.82 -7.85
CA THR A 99 -0.99 -27.36 -8.25
C THR A 99 -1.05 -26.69 -9.62
N ASP A 100 -0.65 -25.43 -9.65
CA ASP A 100 -0.65 -24.60 -10.85
C ASP A 100 0.57 -23.67 -10.85
N THR A 101 0.79 -22.95 -11.94
CA THR A 101 1.92 -22.02 -12.10
C THR A 101 1.42 -20.67 -12.58
N ILE A 102 1.94 -19.61 -11.99
CA ILE A 102 1.63 -18.25 -12.41
C ILE A 102 2.90 -17.44 -12.61
N THR A 103 2.97 -16.74 -13.74
CA THR A 103 4.06 -15.81 -14.07
C THR A 103 3.46 -14.46 -14.40
N GLY A 104 4.11 -13.38 -14.00
CA GLY A 104 3.55 -12.05 -14.18
C GLY A 104 4.39 -10.96 -13.53
N TRP A 105 3.75 -9.83 -13.30
CA TRP A 105 4.34 -8.70 -12.59
C TRP A 105 3.31 -7.90 -11.81
N VAL A 106 3.78 -7.16 -10.82
CA VAL A 106 3.00 -6.20 -10.02
C VAL A 106 3.80 -4.89 -9.93
N ASP A 107 3.13 -3.78 -10.20
CA ASP A 107 3.72 -2.43 -10.15
C ASP A 107 3.27 -1.69 -8.91
N PHE A 108 4.20 -0.94 -8.32
CA PHE A 108 3.97 -0.09 -7.16
C PHE A 108 4.21 1.38 -7.50
N ASP A 109 3.64 2.28 -6.71
CA ASP A 109 3.86 3.73 -6.84
C ASP A 109 5.20 4.22 -6.27
N ALA A 110 5.99 3.32 -5.69
CA ALA A 110 7.32 3.58 -5.15
C ALA A 110 8.27 2.41 -5.43
N ASP A 111 9.57 2.68 -5.44
CA ASP A 111 10.60 1.65 -5.63
C ASP A 111 10.50 0.57 -4.56
N ILE A 112 10.75 -0.68 -4.97
CA ILE A 112 10.79 -1.81 -4.05
C ILE A 112 12.06 -1.67 -3.19
N TYR A 113 11.85 -1.60 -1.89
CA TYR A 113 12.91 -1.63 -0.89
C TYR A 113 13.42 -3.07 -0.76
N GLY A 114 12.51 -4.03 -0.55
CA GLY A 114 12.84 -5.45 -0.46
C GLY A 114 11.63 -6.38 -0.50
N ILE A 115 11.88 -7.66 -0.72
CA ILE A 115 10.86 -8.72 -0.82
C ILE A 115 11.15 -9.78 0.23
N ILE A 116 10.12 -10.15 0.99
CA ILE A 116 10.16 -11.19 2.01
C ILE A 116 9.41 -12.41 1.47
N THR A 117 10.12 -13.54 1.37
CA THR A 117 9.62 -14.80 0.82
C THR A 117 9.71 -15.95 1.81
N ASP A 118 10.53 -15.81 2.85
CA ASP A 118 10.72 -16.84 3.88
C ASP A 118 9.67 -16.74 4.98
N SER A 119 9.18 -17.91 5.42
CA SER A 119 8.12 -18.03 6.43
C SER A 119 8.47 -17.35 7.76
N THR A 120 9.73 -17.48 8.21
CA THR A 120 10.19 -16.93 9.49
C THR A 120 10.30 -15.42 9.41
N LYS A 121 10.80 -14.89 8.30
CA LYS A 121 10.89 -13.44 8.07
C LYS A 121 9.51 -12.80 7.85
N LEU A 122 8.58 -13.52 7.22
CA LEU A 122 7.18 -13.09 7.10
C LEU A 122 6.53 -12.99 8.47
N ALA A 123 6.67 -14.00 9.32
CA ALA A 123 6.18 -13.97 10.70
C ALA A 123 6.81 -12.81 11.50
N ALA A 124 8.11 -12.58 11.36
CA ALA A 124 8.81 -11.48 12.04
C ALA A 124 8.36 -10.09 11.58
N SER A 125 7.77 -9.96 10.39
CA SER A 125 7.28 -8.69 9.84
C SER A 125 5.76 -8.51 9.98
N ASP A 126 5.04 -9.40 10.67
CA ASP A 126 3.59 -9.31 10.81
C ASP A 126 3.09 -8.11 11.63
N PHE A 127 3.98 -7.39 12.31
CA PHE A 127 3.64 -6.08 12.87
C PHE A 127 3.33 -5.02 11.80
N LEU A 128 3.70 -5.26 10.54
CA LEU A 128 3.33 -4.44 9.37
C LEU A 128 1.99 -4.84 8.74
N ALA A 129 1.38 -5.94 9.20
CA ALA A 129 0.17 -6.48 8.58
C ALA A 129 -1.05 -5.60 8.87
N ASN A 130 -1.93 -5.44 7.87
CA ASN A 130 -3.18 -4.69 8.04
C ASN A 130 -4.11 -5.36 9.07
N THR A 131 -4.60 -4.59 10.04
CA THR A 131 -5.51 -5.08 11.09
C THR A 131 -6.90 -5.53 10.59
N GLY A 132 -7.29 -5.17 9.36
CA GLY A 132 -8.57 -5.55 8.77
C GLY A 132 -8.59 -6.90 8.05
N VAL A 133 -7.43 -7.54 7.86
CA VAL A 133 -7.31 -8.85 7.19
C VAL A 133 -7.12 -9.95 8.23
N ASN A 134 -7.87 -11.04 8.08
CA ASN A 134 -7.68 -12.24 8.89
C ASN A 134 -6.63 -13.14 8.23
N TYR A 135 -5.39 -13.09 8.73
CA TYR A 135 -4.33 -13.98 8.30
C TYR A 135 -4.46 -15.32 9.04
N VAL A 136 -4.82 -16.38 8.32
CA VAL A 136 -4.88 -17.74 8.87
C VAL A 136 -3.58 -18.47 8.53
N GLY A 137 -2.84 -18.79 9.58
CA GLY A 137 -1.48 -19.32 9.50
C GLY A 137 -1.44 -20.74 8.95
N SER A 138 -0.99 -20.87 7.70
CA SER A 138 -0.34 -22.09 7.25
C SER A 138 1.11 -22.09 7.73
N THR A 139 1.59 -23.21 8.23
CA THR A 139 3.03 -23.42 8.47
C THR A 139 3.84 -23.38 7.17
N LEU A 140 3.16 -23.43 6.02
CA LEU A 140 3.69 -23.39 4.66
C LEU A 140 3.61 -21.99 4.03
N ARG A 141 3.51 -20.91 4.83
CA ARG A 141 3.55 -19.53 4.29
C ARG A 141 4.94 -19.23 3.73
N GLY A 142 5.01 -18.59 2.57
CA GLY A 142 6.28 -18.22 1.93
C GLY A 142 6.31 -18.71 0.49
N LEU A 143 7.51 -18.76 -0.07
CA LEU A 143 7.79 -19.45 -1.33
C LEU A 143 8.44 -20.81 -1.08
N GLU A 144 8.09 -21.79 -1.90
CA GLU A 144 8.70 -23.12 -1.90
C GLU A 144 9.85 -23.21 -2.91
N GLY A 145 10.51 -24.37 -2.95
CA GLY A 145 11.63 -24.59 -3.86
C GLY A 145 11.17 -24.62 -5.32
N GLY A 146 11.68 -23.68 -6.13
CA GLY A 146 11.35 -23.55 -7.55
C GLY A 146 10.59 -22.27 -7.88
N ASP A 147 10.10 -21.55 -6.87
CA ASP A 147 9.44 -20.27 -7.01
C ASP A 147 10.43 -19.12 -6.99
N SER A 148 10.03 -17.98 -7.55
CA SER A 148 10.84 -16.77 -7.51
C SER A 148 10.00 -15.50 -7.48
N ALA A 149 10.50 -14.55 -6.71
CA ALA A 149 10.08 -13.17 -6.68
C ALA A 149 11.34 -12.30 -6.79
N SER A 150 11.35 -11.33 -7.70
CA SER A 150 12.51 -10.47 -7.92
C SER A 150 12.09 -9.06 -8.31
N ILE A 151 12.97 -8.08 -8.07
CA ILE A 151 12.80 -6.71 -8.54
C ILE A 151 13.20 -6.67 -10.02
N ASP A 152 12.39 -6.06 -10.88
CA ASP A 152 12.73 -5.88 -12.29
C ASP A 152 13.99 -5.00 -12.42
N PRO A 153 15.06 -5.47 -13.08
CA PRO A 153 16.31 -4.72 -13.19
C PRO A 153 16.18 -3.42 -14.01
N GLY A 154 15.15 -3.29 -14.84
CA GLY A 154 14.85 -2.09 -15.62
C GLY A 154 13.81 -1.17 -14.97
N MET A 155 13.12 -1.63 -13.92
CA MET A 155 12.01 -0.92 -13.29
C MET A 155 11.95 -1.25 -11.79
N ALA A 156 12.59 -0.43 -10.96
CA ALA A 156 12.78 -0.71 -9.53
C ALA A 156 11.47 -0.81 -8.72
N ASN A 157 10.37 -0.26 -9.24
CA ASN A 157 9.03 -0.33 -8.67
C ASN A 157 8.18 -1.49 -9.23
N ARG A 158 8.79 -2.44 -9.95
CA ARG A 158 8.11 -3.63 -10.48
C ARG A 158 8.64 -4.90 -9.83
N LEU A 159 7.69 -5.69 -9.32
CA LEU A 159 7.91 -7.06 -8.88
C LEU A 159 7.68 -8.00 -10.07
N LEU A 160 8.64 -8.87 -10.33
CA LEU A 160 8.49 -10.02 -11.22
C LEU A 160 8.20 -11.26 -10.37
N ILE A 161 7.26 -12.09 -10.83
CA ILE A 161 6.89 -13.32 -10.14
C ILE A 161 6.97 -14.51 -11.09
N ASN A 162 7.31 -15.66 -10.52
CA ASN A 162 7.11 -16.97 -11.12
C ASN A 162 6.90 -17.96 -9.97
N PHE A 163 5.65 -18.31 -9.70
CA PHE A 163 5.25 -19.19 -8.60
C PHE A 163 4.67 -20.48 -9.13
N ARG A 164 4.90 -21.57 -8.42
CA ARG A 164 4.32 -22.89 -8.63
C ARG A 164 3.74 -23.39 -7.31
N ALA A 165 2.57 -22.86 -6.98
CA ALA A 165 1.88 -23.16 -5.74
C ALA A 165 0.99 -24.40 -5.85
N GLY A 166 0.87 -25.13 -4.74
CA GLY A 166 -0.23 -26.06 -4.50
C GLY A 166 -1.31 -25.43 -3.64
N SER A 167 -1.91 -26.27 -2.79
CA SER A 167 -2.87 -25.87 -1.78
C SER A 167 -2.37 -26.43 -0.43
N PRO A 168 -1.89 -25.58 0.51
CA PRO A 168 -1.99 -24.11 0.53
C PRO A 168 -1.04 -23.40 -0.44
N GLY A 169 -1.44 -22.19 -0.82
CA GLY A 169 -0.74 -21.33 -1.78
C GLY A 169 0.62 -20.77 -1.35
N ASP A 170 1.17 -19.94 -2.24
CA ASP A 170 2.41 -19.17 -2.03
C ASP A 170 2.11 -17.73 -1.63
N TYR A 171 2.94 -17.19 -0.73
CA TYR A 171 2.74 -15.85 -0.19
C TYR A 171 4.05 -15.10 -0.01
N ILE A 172 4.05 -13.82 -0.38
CA ILE A 172 5.17 -12.92 -0.16
C ILE A 172 4.70 -11.57 0.37
N ARG A 173 5.62 -10.86 1.02
CA ARG A 173 5.44 -9.46 1.41
C ARG A 173 6.44 -8.60 0.64
N VAL A 174 5.95 -7.55 0.01
CA VAL A 174 6.78 -6.58 -0.70
C VAL A 174 6.80 -5.29 0.11
N LEU A 175 8.00 -4.85 0.45
CA LEU A 175 8.23 -3.56 1.09
C LEU A 175 8.69 -2.58 0.03
N THR A 176 7.93 -1.51 -0.16
CA THR A 176 8.34 -0.38 -1.00
C THR A 176 8.88 0.74 -0.13
N MET A 177 9.64 1.65 -0.74
CA MET A 177 9.93 2.94 -0.13
C MET A 177 8.63 3.69 0.21
N ARG A 178 8.77 4.81 0.94
CA ARG A 178 7.66 5.72 1.23
C ARG A 178 6.84 5.98 -0.04
N SER A 179 5.56 5.65 0.05
CA SER A 179 4.63 5.85 -1.04
C SER A 179 4.19 7.30 -1.13
N PRO A 180 4.30 7.92 -2.32
CA PRO A 180 3.79 9.26 -2.58
C PRO A 180 2.26 9.26 -2.78
N GLY A 181 1.68 8.15 -3.25
CA GLY A 181 0.25 7.98 -3.43
C GLY A 181 -0.51 7.85 -2.12
N ALA A 182 0.14 7.40 -1.04
CA ALA A 182 -0.48 7.30 0.27
C ALA A 182 -0.72 8.68 0.92
N SER A 183 -1.97 9.00 1.20
CA SER A 183 -2.38 9.95 2.23
C SER A 183 -1.73 9.54 3.55
N ASN A 184 -0.80 10.36 3.99
CA ASN A 184 -0.14 10.15 5.25
C ASN A 184 -1.17 10.42 6.37
N ASN A 185 -1.49 9.44 7.22
CA ASN A 185 -2.06 9.71 8.54
C ASN A 185 -1.04 10.37 9.49
N ILE A 186 0.04 10.97 8.95
CA ILE A 186 0.90 11.86 9.71
C ILE A 186 0.03 13.07 10.04
N PRO A 187 -0.23 13.37 11.33
CA PRO A 187 -0.99 14.55 11.70
C PRO A 187 -0.37 15.75 10.99
N GLU A 188 -1.14 16.36 10.08
CA GLU A 188 -0.65 17.56 9.42
C GLU A 188 -0.22 18.54 10.52
N PRO A 189 1.00 19.09 10.43
CA PRO A 189 1.41 20.10 11.38
C PRO A 189 0.33 21.17 11.40
N SER A 190 -0.03 21.66 12.59
CA SER A 190 -1.11 22.64 12.83
C SER A 190 -0.95 23.98 12.07
N MET A 191 0.04 24.07 11.19
CA MET A 191 0.36 25.13 10.25
C MET A 191 -0.83 25.53 9.37
N MET A 192 -1.71 24.61 8.95
CA MET A 192 -2.95 24.99 8.24
C MET A 192 -3.90 25.80 9.13
N GLY A 193 -4.04 25.42 10.40
CA GLY A 193 -4.78 26.19 11.39
C GLY A 193 -4.16 27.57 11.65
N LEU A 194 -2.83 27.63 11.74
CA LEU A 194 -2.07 28.89 11.86
C LEU A 194 -2.19 29.80 10.63
N LEU A 195 -2.20 29.24 9.43
CA LEU A 195 -2.43 29.99 8.19
C LEU A 195 -3.85 30.55 8.15
N GLY A 196 -4.85 29.75 8.52
CA GLY A 196 -6.24 30.18 8.64
C GLY A 196 -6.42 31.32 9.64
N LEU A 197 -5.81 31.21 10.83
CA LEU A 197 -5.81 32.26 11.85
C LEU A 197 -5.05 33.52 11.38
N GLY A 198 -3.91 33.35 10.69
CA GLY A 198 -3.13 34.45 10.13
C GLY A 198 -3.92 35.26 9.09
N LEU A 199 -4.64 34.58 8.20
CA LEU A 199 -5.50 35.22 7.21
C LEU A 199 -6.67 35.98 7.86
N LEU A 200 -7.31 35.40 8.88
CA LEU A 200 -8.34 36.08 9.67
C LEU A 200 -7.79 37.33 10.37
N GLY A 201 -6.57 37.26 10.90
CA GLY A 201 -5.87 38.40 11.49
C GLY A 201 -5.63 39.53 10.49
N VAL A 202 -5.19 39.22 9.27
CA VAL A 202 -4.98 40.20 8.18
C VAL A 202 -6.30 40.87 7.77
N VAL A 203 -7.39 40.11 7.69
CA VAL A 203 -8.74 40.64 7.38
C VAL A 203 -9.23 41.56 8.50
N ALA A 204 -9.03 41.18 9.76
CA ALA A 204 -9.39 42.01 10.91
C ALA A 204 -8.59 43.32 10.97
N LEU A 205 -7.30 43.29 10.66
CA LEU A 205 -6.44 44.48 10.60
C LEU A 205 -6.84 45.44 9.47
N ARG A 206 -7.29 44.93 8.31
CA ARG A 206 -7.78 45.78 7.21
C ARG A 206 -9.05 46.54 7.54
N ARG A 207 -9.96 45.96 8.35
CA ARG A 207 -11.22 46.61 8.75
C ARG A 207 -11.01 47.76 9.75
N ARG A 208 -9.85 47.81 10.41
CA ARG A 208 -9.54 48.85 11.41
C ARG A 208 -9.07 50.18 10.79
N LYS A 209 -8.79 50.22 9.48
CA LYS A 209 -8.32 51.43 8.78
C LYS A 209 -9.44 52.32 8.20
N TYR A 210 -10.71 51.98 8.47
CA TYR A 210 -11.89 52.68 7.95
C TYR A 210 -12.87 53.16 9.04
N ILE A 211 -12.40 53.30 10.29
CA ILE A 211 -13.10 54.00 11.38
C ILE A 211 -12.18 55.16 11.79
#